data_AF-X1R7W4-F1
#
_entry.id   AF-X1R7W4-F1
#
_cell.length_a   1.000
_cell.length_b   1.000
_cell.length_c   1.000
_cell.angle_alpha   90.00
_cell.angle_beta   90.00
_cell.angle_gamma   90.00
#
_symmetry.space_group_name_H-M   'P 1'
#
loop_
_entity.id
_entity.type
_entity.pdbx_description
1 polymer ?
#
loop_
_entity_poly.entity_id
_entity_poly.type
_entity_poly.pdbx_seq_one_letter_code
_entity_poly.pdbx_strand_id
1 'polypeptide(L)'
;EQRLYIELNQFEHSILLLHSPKIIICEGIADLALNVLFSSYREQAETSLKEFCPDSSKEDSLEVLTAQNKVKSKVSLFWYDFAYHALIDDWNDKKLIQYANSFELFSKENIKNQLNVISNPLYAINDFSYSLGSSLIIKKYGEFPSAKNFRDMLVNPILPSDLT
;
A
#
# COMPACT_ATOMS: atom_id res chain seq x y z
N GLU A 1 13.82 6.31 13.66
CA GLU A 1 14.88 5.32 13.41
C GLU A 1 16.26 5.84 13.81
N GLN A 2 16.78 6.93 13.23
CA GLN A 2 18.13 7.46 13.50
C GLN A 2 18.48 7.63 14.99
N ARG A 3 17.60 8.21 15.81
CA ARG A 3 17.85 8.34 17.26
C ARG A 3 17.91 6.99 17.99
N LEU A 4 16.96 6.08 17.74
CA LEU A 4 16.91 4.78 18.42
C LEU A 4 18.02 3.84 17.91
N TYR A 5 18.25 3.82 16.60
CA TYR A 5 19.18 2.91 15.94
C TYR A 5 20.63 3.41 16.00
N ILE A 6 20.89 4.64 15.56
CA ILE A 6 22.25 5.17 15.41
C ILE A 6 22.75 5.83 16.70
N GLU A 7 21.92 6.65 17.35
CA GLU A 7 22.38 7.42 18.50
C GLU A 7 22.32 6.64 19.82
N LEU A 8 21.32 5.78 19.99
CA LEU A 8 21.06 5.07 21.24
C LEU A 8 21.41 3.57 21.19
N ASN A 9 21.74 3.02 20.02
CA ASN A 9 22.01 1.59 19.80
C ASN A 9 20.88 0.66 20.33
N GLN A 10 19.64 1.15 20.29
CA GLN A 10 18.42 0.47 20.72
C GLN A 10 17.67 -0.08 19.50
N PHE A 11 18.37 -0.84 18.65
CA PHE A 11 17.77 -1.42 17.44
C PHE A 11 16.50 -2.23 17.75
N GLU A 12 16.50 -3.03 18.81
CA GLU A 12 15.33 -3.83 19.22
C GLU A 12 14.11 -2.96 19.55
N HIS A 13 14.32 -1.71 20.00
CA HIS A 13 13.21 -0.78 20.25
C HIS A 13 12.67 -0.15 18.96
N SER A 14 13.43 -0.14 17.86
CA SER A 14 12.90 0.26 16.55
C SER A 14 11.90 -0.76 15.98
N ILE A 15 11.97 -2.03 16.40
CA ILE A 15 10.97 -3.06 16.05
C ILE A 15 9.58 -2.64 16.55
N LEU A 16 9.50 -1.99 17.72
CA LEU A 16 8.23 -1.48 18.26
C LEU A 16 7.60 -0.37 17.40
N LEU A 17 8.36 0.25 16.49
CA LEU A 17 7.80 1.21 15.53
C LEU A 17 6.87 0.54 14.51
N LEU A 18 7.05 -0.76 14.23
CA LEU A 18 6.12 -1.54 13.38
C LEU A 18 4.71 -1.61 13.96
N HIS A 19 4.56 -1.43 15.27
CA HIS A 19 3.27 -1.40 15.96
C HIS A 19 2.85 0.02 16.37
N SER A 20 3.59 1.05 15.94
CA SER A 20 3.24 2.44 16.23
C SER A 20 2.12 2.91 15.32
N PRO A 21 1.14 3.72 15.80
CA PRO A 21 0.15 4.35 14.93
C PRO A 21 0.75 5.18 13.78
N LYS A 22 2.01 5.61 13.91
CA LYS A 22 2.74 6.31 12.84
C LYS A 22 3.00 5.43 11.62
N ILE A 23 3.14 4.11 11.78
CA ILE A 23 3.40 3.20 10.66
C ILE A 23 2.25 3.25 9.65
N ILE A 24 1.01 3.38 10.13
CA ILE A 24 -0.20 3.50 9.30
C ILE A 24 -0.07 4.71 8.36
N ILE A 25 0.38 5.84 8.88
CA ILE A 25 0.59 7.05 8.05
C ILE A 25 1.75 6.86 7.09
N CYS A 26 2.87 6.27 7.53
CA CYS A 26 4.02 6.01 6.67
C CYS A 26 3.66 5.09 5.50
N GLU A 27 2.97 3.98 5.75
CA GLU A 27 2.53 3.07 4.69
C GLU A 27 1.47 3.72 3.79
N GLY A 28 0.57 4.55 4.34
CA GLY A 28 -0.37 5.32 3.53
C GLY A 28 0.32 6.32 2.59
N ILE A 29 1.37 6.99 3.05
CA ILE A 29 2.19 7.88 2.23
C ILE A 29 2.90 7.09 1.13
N ALA A 30 3.44 5.91 1.45
CA ALA A 30 4.09 5.02 0.48
C ALA A 30 3.12 4.50 -0.58
N ASP A 31 1.93 4.03 -0.16
CA ASP A 31 0.85 3.52 -1.03
C ASP A 31 0.37 4.60 -2.03
N LEU A 32 0.36 5.87 -1.60
CA LEU A 32 -0.10 7.00 -2.41
C LEU A 32 1.02 7.78 -3.12
N ALA A 33 2.28 7.37 -2.99
CA ALA A 33 3.41 8.15 -3.49
C ALA A 33 3.29 8.47 -4.99
N LEU A 34 2.83 7.51 -5.80
CA LEU A 34 2.60 7.74 -7.24
C LEU A 34 1.44 8.71 -7.48
N ASN A 35 0.35 8.60 -6.73
CA ASN A 35 -0.81 9.49 -6.88
C ASN A 35 -0.51 10.93 -6.41
N VAL A 36 0.57 11.15 -5.69
CA VAL A 36 1.06 12.49 -5.34
C VAL A 36 1.87 13.10 -6.49
N LEU A 37 2.66 12.28 -7.18
CA LEU A 37 3.56 12.74 -8.24
C LEU A 37 2.80 13.10 -9.52
N PHE A 38 1.64 12.50 -9.72
CA PHE A 38 0.84 12.64 -10.94
C PHE A 38 -0.57 13.11 -10.60
N SER A 39 -1.22 13.82 -11.52
CA SER A 39 -2.56 14.37 -11.35
C SER A 39 -3.66 13.37 -11.74
N SER A 40 -3.31 12.27 -12.41
CA SER A 40 -4.26 11.22 -12.80
C SER A 40 -3.57 9.89 -13.12
N TYR A 41 -4.32 8.79 -13.11
CA TYR A 41 -3.85 7.49 -13.60
C TYR A 41 -3.47 7.49 -15.08
N ARG A 42 -4.08 8.37 -15.88
CA ARG A 42 -3.74 8.53 -17.30
C ARG A 42 -2.36 9.16 -17.46
N GLU A 43 -2.08 10.22 -16.70
CA GLU A 43 -0.77 10.88 -16.70
C GLU A 43 0.35 9.92 -16.25
N GLN A 44 0.07 9.07 -15.26
CA GLN A 44 0.96 7.98 -14.86
C GLN A 44 1.29 7.04 -16.03
N ALA A 45 0.27 6.60 -16.76
CA ALA A 45 0.43 5.69 -17.89
C ALA A 45 1.15 6.37 -19.07
N GLU A 46 0.80 7.61 -19.41
CA GLU A 46 1.45 8.40 -20.46
C GLU A 46 2.93 8.61 -20.15
N THR A 47 3.26 8.98 -18.91
CA THR A 47 4.65 9.17 -18.48
C THR A 47 5.42 7.85 -18.48
N SER A 48 4.79 6.75 -18.04
CA SER A 48 5.39 5.41 -18.07
C SER A 48 5.79 4.99 -19.49
N LEU A 49 4.89 5.18 -20.46
CA LEU A 49 5.15 4.87 -21.87
C LEU A 49 6.22 5.77 -22.48
N LYS A 50 6.24 7.06 -22.12
CA LYS A 50 7.12 8.06 -22.74
C LYS A 50 8.53 8.05 -22.17
N GLU A 51 8.67 7.92 -20.86
CA GLU A 51 9.93 8.16 -20.15
C GLU A 51 10.59 6.87 -19.63
N PHE A 52 9.79 5.83 -19.37
CA PHE A 52 10.27 4.61 -18.69
C PHE A 52 10.14 3.33 -19.53
N CYS A 53 9.45 3.35 -20.67
CA CYS A 53 9.34 2.22 -21.58
C CYS A 53 10.34 2.36 -22.76
N PRO A 54 11.31 1.44 -22.91
CA PRO A 54 12.26 1.47 -24.02
C PRO A 54 11.61 1.27 -25.41
N ASP A 55 10.46 0.59 -25.47
CA ASP A 55 9.74 0.31 -26.71
C ASP A 55 8.23 0.25 -26.47
N SER A 56 7.58 1.41 -26.48
CA SER A 56 6.14 1.56 -26.21
C SER A 56 5.25 0.90 -27.28
N SER A 57 5.79 0.48 -28.42
CA SER A 57 5.01 -0.21 -29.46
C SER A 57 4.61 -1.65 -29.09
N LYS A 58 5.27 -2.22 -28.07
CA LYS A 58 4.99 -3.56 -27.55
C LYS A 58 4.07 -3.57 -26.33
N GLU A 59 3.71 -2.39 -25.83
CA GLU A 59 2.89 -2.24 -24.64
C GLU A 59 1.40 -2.26 -24.98
N ASP A 60 0.59 -2.46 -23.94
CA ASP A 60 -0.86 -2.32 -24.01
C ASP A 60 -1.29 -0.88 -24.36
N SER A 61 -2.55 -0.72 -24.77
CA SER A 61 -3.10 0.61 -25.04
C SER A 61 -3.08 1.50 -23.80
N LEU A 62 -3.02 2.81 -24.01
CA LEU A 62 -3.03 3.78 -22.92
C LEU A 62 -4.27 3.62 -22.00
N GLU A 63 -5.42 3.28 -22.57
CA GLU A 63 -6.66 3.02 -21.83
C GLU A 63 -6.51 1.80 -20.91
N VAL A 64 -5.91 0.72 -21.41
CA VAL A 64 -5.65 -0.50 -20.64
C VAL A 64 -4.67 -0.21 -19.50
N LEU A 65 -3.57 0.48 -19.79
CA LEU A 65 -2.57 0.85 -18.76
C LEU A 65 -3.15 1.80 -17.70
N THR A 66 -4.00 2.75 -18.12
CA THR A 66 -4.72 3.63 -17.19
C THR A 66 -5.63 2.82 -16.26
N ALA A 67 -6.37 1.85 -16.81
CA ALA A 67 -7.22 0.96 -16.02
C ALA A 67 -6.40 0.08 -15.08
N GLN A 68 -5.27 -0.46 -15.53
CA GLN A 68 -4.34 -1.23 -14.70
C GLN A 68 -3.81 -0.41 -13.53
N ASN A 69 -3.40 0.84 -13.74
CA ASN A 69 -2.94 1.72 -12.66
C ASN A 69 -4.05 1.99 -11.62
N LYS A 70 -5.29 2.17 -12.08
CA LYS A 70 -6.45 2.30 -11.19
C LYS A 70 -6.76 1.03 -10.40
N VAL A 71 -6.53 -0.15 -10.98
CA VAL A 71 -6.68 -1.43 -10.25
C VAL A 71 -5.54 -1.63 -9.26
N LYS A 72 -4.30 -1.31 -9.65
CA LYS A 72 -3.11 -1.38 -8.78
C LYS A 72 -3.29 -0.56 -7.50
N SER A 73 -3.90 0.62 -7.58
CA SER A 73 -4.18 1.45 -6.39
C SER A 73 -5.23 0.87 -5.43
N LYS A 74 -5.86 -0.27 -5.79
CA LYS A 74 -6.80 -1.01 -4.94
C LYS A 74 -6.24 -2.34 -4.43
N VAL A 75 -5.01 -2.69 -4.79
CA VAL A 75 -4.37 -3.94 -4.35
C VAL A 75 -4.18 -3.96 -2.82
N SER A 76 -3.86 -2.83 -2.20
CA SER A 76 -3.76 -2.72 -0.73
C SER A 76 -5.09 -3.02 -0.03
N LEU A 77 -6.22 -2.60 -0.61
CA LEU A 77 -7.56 -2.94 -0.11
C LEU A 77 -7.86 -4.43 -0.24
N PHE A 78 -7.48 -5.06 -1.35
CA PHE A 78 -7.62 -6.51 -1.48
C PHE A 78 -6.85 -7.26 -0.39
N TRP A 79 -5.59 -6.87 -0.11
CA TRP A 79 -4.80 -7.52 0.93
C TRP A 79 -5.35 -7.25 2.33
N TYR A 80 -5.90 -6.05 2.57
CA TYR A 80 -6.65 -5.74 3.78
C TYR A 80 -7.82 -6.73 3.97
N ASP A 81 -8.67 -6.91 2.96
CA ASP A 81 -9.84 -7.80 3.05
C ASP A 81 -9.41 -9.27 3.20
N PHE A 82 -8.36 -9.68 2.49
CA PHE A 82 -7.77 -11.00 2.61
C PHE A 82 -7.28 -11.29 4.04
N ALA A 83 -6.54 -10.36 4.64
CA ALA A 83 -6.07 -10.46 6.02
C ALA A 83 -7.24 -10.40 7.02
N TYR A 84 -8.25 -9.59 6.76
CA TYR A 84 -9.46 -9.53 7.58
C TYR A 84 -10.18 -10.88 7.62
N HIS A 85 -10.41 -11.49 6.45
CA HIS A 85 -11.04 -12.80 6.37
C HIS A 85 -10.21 -13.90 7.07
N ALA A 86 -8.89 -13.83 6.96
CA ALA A 86 -7.99 -14.81 7.59
C ALA A 86 -7.96 -14.68 9.12
N LEU A 87 -7.89 -13.46 9.65
CA LEU A 87 -7.63 -13.20 11.07
C LEU A 87 -8.89 -12.95 11.91
N ILE A 88 -9.96 -12.44 11.30
CA ILE A 88 -11.17 -12.01 11.98
C ILE A 88 -12.34 -12.96 11.68
N ASP A 89 -12.55 -13.30 10.40
CA ASP A 89 -13.65 -14.19 10.00
C ASP A 89 -13.29 -15.69 10.11
N ASP A 90 -12.05 -16.01 10.51
CA ASP A 90 -11.52 -17.37 10.68
C ASP A 90 -11.69 -18.24 9.42
N TRP A 91 -11.43 -17.65 8.24
CA TRP A 91 -11.42 -18.41 7.00
C TRP A 91 -10.18 -19.29 6.92
N ASN A 92 -10.39 -20.57 6.59
CA ASN A 92 -9.29 -21.46 6.29
C ASN A 92 -8.63 -21.15 4.94
N ASP A 93 -7.40 -21.65 4.74
CA ASP A 93 -6.60 -21.49 3.53
C ASP A 93 -7.37 -21.82 2.24
N LYS A 94 -8.23 -22.84 2.25
CA LYS A 94 -9.00 -23.22 1.06
C LYS A 94 -9.95 -22.10 0.63
N LYS A 95 -10.68 -21.49 1.58
CA LYS A 95 -11.57 -20.36 1.30
C LYS A 95 -10.79 -19.12 0.86
N LEU A 96 -9.69 -18.83 1.54
CA LEU A 96 -8.82 -17.69 1.22
C LEU A 96 -8.23 -17.82 -0.20
N ILE A 97 -7.70 -18.99 -0.55
CA ILE A 97 -7.18 -19.28 -1.89
C ILE A 97 -8.28 -19.15 -2.95
N GLN A 98 -9.49 -19.65 -2.66
CA GLN A 98 -10.62 -19.51 -3.58
C GLN A 98 -10.99 -18.03 -3.79
N TYR A 99 -11.05 -17.25 -2.72
CA TYR A 99 -11.32 -15.83 -2.77
C TYR A 99 -10.26 -15.09 -3.59
N ALA A 100 -8.97 -15.28 -3.30
CA ALA A 100 -7.89 -14.63 -4.05
C ALA A 100 -7.87 -15.00 -5.53
N ASN A 101 -8.10 -16.28 -5.86
CA ASN A 101 -8.15 -16.73 -7.26
C ASN A 101 -9.33 -16.12 -8.02
N SER A 102 -10.43 -15.74 -7.36
CA SER A 102 -11.59 -15.14 -8.04
C SER A 102 -11.31 -13.77 -8.66
N PHE A 103 -10.22 -13.11 -8.25
CA PHE A 103 -9.79 -11.84 -8.83
C PHE A 103 -8.88 -12.02 -10.04
N GLU A 104 -8.27 -13.20 -10.23
CA GLU A 104 -7.35 -13.50 -11.33
C GLU A 104 -6.13 -12.54 -11.42
N LEU A 105 -5.81 -11.82 -10.33
CA LEU A 105 -4.73 -10.83 -10.28
C LEU A 105 -3.41 -11.39 -9.74
N PHE A 106 -3.46 -12.47 -8.95
CA PHE A 106 -2.33 -12.95 -8.16
C PHE A 106 -1.94 -14.37 -8.53
N SER A 107 -0.64 -14.64 -8.58
CA SER A 107 -0.15 -16.01 -8.77
C SER A 107 -0.42 -16.86 -7.53
N LYS A 108 -0.44 -18.18 -7.71
CA LYS A 108 -0.52 -19.13 -6.58
C LYS A 108 0.61 -18.93 -5.57
N GLU A 109 1.79 -18.55 -6.05
CA GLU A 109 2.95 -18.28 -5.20
C GLU A 109 2.75 -17.03 -4.35
N ASN A 110 2.22 -15.94 -4.93
CA ASN A 110 1.87 -14.72 -4.18
C ASN A 110 0.88 -15.03 -3.06
N ILE A 111 -0.19 -15.79 -3.36
CA ILE A 111 -1.21 -16.16 -2.37
C ILE A 111 -0.61 -16.99 -1.24
N LYS A 112 0.22 -17.99 -1.58
CA LYS A 112 0.88 -18.85 -0.58
C LYS A 112 1.84 -18.05 0.31
N ASN A 113 2.62 -17.15 -0.27
CA ASN A 113 3.52 -16.29 0.48
C ASN A 113 2.73 -15.39 1.42
N GLN A 114 1.60 -14.84 0.98
CA GLN A 114 0.76 -14.02 1.84
C GLN A 114 0.17 -14.81 3.02
N LEU A 115 -0.30 -16.03 2.80
CA LEU A 115 -0.78 -16.90 3.89
C LEU A 115 0.31 -17.14 4.93
N ASN A 116 1.56 -17.36 4.50
CA ASN A 116 2.69 -17.49 5.43
C ASN A 116 2.92 -16.20 6.23
N VAL A 117 2.84 -15.03 5.59
CA VAL A 117 3.01 -13.72 6.25
C VAL A 117 1.91 -13.51 7.30
N ILE A 118 0.66 -13.73 6.94
CA ILE A 118 -0.50 -13.53 7.84
C ILE A 118 -0.50 -14.53 9.00
N SER A 119 -0.01 -15.76 8.77
CA SER A 119 0.15 -16.75 9.85
C SER A 119 1.18 -16.35 10.90
N ASN A 120 2.05 -15.37 10.60
CA ASN A 120 3.06 -14.88 11.52
C ASN A 120 2.52 -13.66 12.31
N PRO A 121 2.32 -13.77 13.65
CA PRO A 121 1.75 -12.69 14.45
C PRO A 121 2.53 -11.36 14.39
N LEU A 122 3.82 -11.40 14.07
CA LEU A 122 4.66 -10.19 13.96
C LEU A 122 4.31 -9.35 12.72
N TYR A 123 3.80 -9.99 11.66
CA TYR A 123 3.56 -9.35 10.36
C TYR A 123 2.08 -9.31 10.00
N ALA A 124 1.24 -10.12 10.67
CA ALA A 124 -0.18 -10.27 10.39
C ALA A 124 -0.95 -8.94 10.30
N ILE A 125 -0.53 -7.93 11.06
CA ILE A 125 -1.21 -6.63 11.09
C ILE A 125 -0.73 -5.64 10.01
N ASN A 126 0.36 -5.93 9.31
CA ASN A 126 0.96 -4.99 8.35
C ASN A 126 0.05 -4.75 7.14
N ASP A 127 -0.68 -5.77 6.69
CA ASP A 127 -1.59 -5.65 5.55
C ASP A 127 -2.71 -4.63 5.80
N PHE A 128 -3.09 -4.42 7.07
CA PHE A 128 -4.08 -3.40 7.41
C PHE A 128 -3.52 -1.98 7.26
N SER A 129 -2.23 -1.78 7.55
CA SER A 129 -1.60 -0.46 7.65
C SER A 129 -1.64 0.31 6.33
N TYR A 130 -1.40 -0.35 5.19
CA TYR A 130 -1.44 0.27 3.87
C TYR A 130 -2.82 0.85 3.54
N SER A 131 -3.83 0.00 3.55
CA SER A 131 -5.21 0.38 3.18
C SER A 131 -5.80 1.39 4.17
N LEU A 132 -5.57 1.23 5.47
CA LEU A 132 -6.02 2.20 6.48
C LEU A 132 -5.33 3.55 6.31
N GLY A 133 -4.01 3.54 6.12
CA GLY A 133 -3.22 4.74 5.90
C GLY A 133 -3.66 5.52 4.68
N SER A 134 -3.73 4.86 3.53
CA SER A 134 -4.13 5.51 2.28
C SER A 134 -5.58 5.97 2.34
N SER A 135 -6.49 5.20 2.95
CA SER A 135 -7.89 5.63 3.14
C SER A 135 -8.01 6.91 3.95
N LEU A 136 -7.25 7.06 5.04
CA LEU A 136 -7.24 8.28 5.86
C LEU A 136 -6.74 9.50 5.07
N ILE A 137 -5.64 9.32 4.32
CA ILE A 137 -5.06 10.39 3.50
C ILE A 137 -6.01 10.78 2.37
N ILE A 138 -6.58 9.80 1.66
CA ILE A 138 -7.57 10.03 0.58
C ILE A 138 -8.79 10.78 1.13
N LYS A 139 -9.30 10.38 2.30
CA LYS A 139 -10.46 11.04 2.93
C LYS A 139 -10.20 12.54 3.13
N LYS A 140 -9.00 12.92 3.55
CA LYS A 140 -8.65 14.31 3.86
C LYS A 140 -8.22 15.13 2.64
N TYR A 141 -7.42 14.54 1.75
CA TYR A 141 -6.71 15.27 0.69
C TYR A 141 -7.13 14.87 -0.73
N GLY A 142 -8.01 13.87 -0.88
CA GLY A 142 -8.41 13.31 -2.16
C GLY A 142 -7.47 12.22 -2.66
N GLU A 143 -7.88 11.55 -3.75
CA GLU A 143 -7.14 10.43 -4.36
C GLU A 143 -5.78 10.83 -4.92
N PHE A 144 -5.64 12.11 -5.31
CA PHE A 144 -4.40 12.71 -5.83
C PHE A 144 -4.03 13.94 -4.98
N PRO A 145 -3.38 13.75 -3.81
CA PRO A 145 -2.99 14.85 -2.95
C PRO A 145 -1.99 15.78 -3.64
N SER A 146 -2.10 17.09 -3.42
CA SER A 146 -1.12 18.04 -3.95
C SER A 146 0.29 17.79 -3.39
N ALA A 147 1.33 18.14 -4.17
CA ALA A 147 2.72 18.07 -3.73
C ALA A 147 2.98 18.85 -2.41
N LYS A 148 2.23 19.94 -2.18
CA LYS A 148 2.28 20.69 -0.92
C LYS A 148 1.79 19.82 0.24
N ASN A 149 0.61 19.21 0.12
CA ASN A 149 0.06 18.33 1.15
C ASN A 149 1.02 17.17 1.44
N PHE A 150 1.59 16.56 0.41
CA PHE A 150 2.57 15.47 0.59
C PHE A 150 3.83 15.91 1.31
N ARG A 151 4.42 17.04 0.91
CA ARG A 151 5.58 17.60 1.62
C ARG A 151 5.25 17.85 3.09
N ASP A 152 4.08 18.42 3.37
CA ASP A 152 3.63 18.68 4.74
C ASP A 152 3.51 17.39 5.55
N MET A 153 3.06 16.28 4.95
CA MET A 153 3.01 14.95 5.59
C MET A 153 4.38 14.33 5.85
N LEU A 154 5.39 14.65 5.04
CA LEU A 154 6.77 14.13 5.23
C LEU A 154 7.54 14.89 6.32
N VAL A 155 7.34 16.21 6.40
CA VAL A 155 8.13 17.06 7.30
C VAL A 155 7.49 17.21 8.68
N ASN A 156 6.17 17.08 8.78
CA ASN A 156 5.46 17.16 10.04
C ASN A 156 5.05 15.76 10.51
N PRO A 157 5.32 15.39 11.77
CA PRO A 157 4.81 14.13 12.31
C PRO A 157 3.28 14.16 12.36
N ILE A 158 2.63 13.33 11.56
CA ILE A 158 1.17 13.20 11.52
C ILE A 158 0.79 11.84 12.15
N LEU A 159 -0.27 11.84 12.94
CA LEU A 159 -0.91 10.66 13.49
C LEU A 159 -2.24 10.39 12.76
N PRO A 160 -2.75 9.14 12.80
CA PRO A 160 -4.07 8.82 12.25
C PRO A 160 -5.20 9.76 12.71
N SER A 161 -5.18 10.18 13.98
CA SER A 161 -6.16 11.12 14.56
C SER A 161 -6.14 12.52 13.93
N ASP A 162 -5.03 12.93 13.31
CA ASP A 162 -4.92 14.24 12.67
C ASP A 162 -5.58 14.24 11.27
N LEU A 163 -5.96 13.06 10.76
CA LEU A 163 -6.58 12.87 9.45
C LEU A 163 -8.09 12.55 9.51
N THR A 164 -8.66 12.32 10.69
CA THR A 164 -10.04 11.89 10.87
C THR A 164 -11.05 13.02 10.95
#